data_AF-A0AAV4K9V7-F1
#
_entry.id   AF-A0AAV4K9V7-F1
#
_cell.length_a   1.000
_cell.length_b   1.000
_cell.length_c   1.000
_cell.angle_alpha   90.00
_cell.angle_beta   90.00
_cell.angle_gamma   90.00
#
_symmetry.space_group_name_H-M   'P 1'
#
loop_
_entity.id
_entity.type
_entity.pdbx_description
1 polymer ?
#
loop_
_entity_poly.entity_id
_entity_poly.type
_entity_poly.pdbx_seq_one_letter_code
_entity_poly.pdbx_strand_id
1 'polypeptide(L)'
;MLLVALSWPRDSGTVAREWPGPAGTRWAGLQLRGVQRYGGFFSNVGLTGQSLELRCRRFPALRIRTEYWPGPEWRGWAEWKTDRVTYQPGWKNATPRNEPVSLGAPWWLNLCPA
;
A
#
# COMPACT_ATOMS: atom_id res chain seq x y z
N MET A 1 34.51 -18.04 2.24
CA MET A 1 33.22 -17.78 1.56
C MET A 1 32.42 -16.83 2.45
N LEU A 2 32.35 -15.55 2.09
CA LEU A 2 31.58 -14.55 2.83
C LEU A 2 30.17 -14.52 2.26
N LEU A 3 29.18 -15.00 3.01
CA LEU A 3 27.77 -14.79 2.71
C LEU A 3 27.45 -13.32 2.97
N VAL A 4 27.60 -12.48 1.95
CA VAL A 4 27.02 -11.13 1.95
C VAL A 4 25.52 -11.34 1.84
N ALA A 5 24.86 -11.46 3.00
CA ALA A 5 23.42 -11.26 3.08
C ALA A 5 23.16 -9.84 2.60
N LEU A 6 22.71 -9.71 1.36
CA LEU A 6 22.09 -8.51 0.84
C LEU A 6 20.86 -8.25 1.71
N SER A 7 21.07 -7.54 2.82
CA SER A 7 20.03 -6.97 3.63
C SER A 7 19.35 -5.92 2.77
N TRP A 8 18.34 -6.33 2.02
CA TRP A 8 17.37 -5.40 1.49
C TRP A 8 16.93 -4.54 2.67
N PRO A 9 16.92 -3.20 2.56
CA PRO A 9 16.41 -2.38 3.63
C PRO A 9 15.00 -2.87 3.87
N ARG A 10 14.78 -3.50 5.02
CA ARG A 10 13.45 -3.85 5.48
C ARG A 10 12.87 -2.48 5.78
N ASP A 11 12.21 -1.91 4.79
CA ASP A 11 11.42 -0.70 4.91
C ASP A 11 10.39 -1.01 6.00
N SER A 12 10.77 -0.77 7.26
CA SER A 12 10.06 -1.18 8.46
C SER A 12 8.98 -0.16 8.74
N GLY A 13 8.20 0.15 7.71
CA GLY A 13 7.02 0.95 7.86
C GLY A 13 5.97 0.14 8.60
N THR A 14 5.31 0.79 9.55
CA THR A 14 4.16 0.23 10.25
C THR A 14 3.00 0.18 9.26
N VAL A 15 2.43 -1.01 9.08
CA VAL A 15 1.18 -1.13 8.32
C VAL A 15 0.09 -0.51 9.18
N ALA A 16 -0.48 0.59 8.70
CA ALA A 16 -1.49 1.29 9.45
C ALA A 16 -2.91 1.04 8.89
N ARG A 17 -3.05 0.59 7.63
CA ARG A 17 -4.31 0.01 7.14
C ARG A 17 -4.12 -0.93 5.96
N GLU A 18 -5.04 -1.90 5.83
CA GLU A 18 -5.08 -2.83 4.70
C GLU A 18 -6.47 -2.84 4.06
N TRP A 19 -6.50 -2.95 2.73
CA TRP A 19 -7.70 -3.17 1.94
C TRP A 19 -7.48 -4.40 1.06
N PRO A 20 -8.17 -5.52 1.31
CA PRO A 20 -8.04 -6.71 0.49
C PRO A 20 -8.66 -6.49 -0.89
N GLY A 21 -8.06 -7.08 -1.91
CA GLY A 21 -8.65 -7.15 -3.24
C GLY A 21 -9.91 -8.03 -3.25
N PRO A 22 -10.95 -7.68 -4.04
CA PRO A 22 -12.19 -8.43 -4.08
C PRO A 22 -12.03 -9.82 -4.70
N ALA A 23 -12.69 -10.81 -4.09
CA ALA A 23 -12.75 -12.18 -4.61
C ALA A 23 -13.45 -12.24 -5.98
N GLY A 24 -13.11 -13.24 -6.79
CA GLY A 24 -13.70 -13.42 -8.12
C GLY A 24 -13.27 -12.37 -9.15
N THR A 25 -12.31 -11.51 -8.82
CA THR A 25 -11.73 -10.52 -9.74
C THR A 25 -10.25 -10.83 -9.98
N ARG A 26 -9.62 -10.15 -10.95
CA ARG A 26 -8.17 -10.20 -11.14
C ARG A 26 -7.36 -9.77 -9.91
N TRP A 27 -8.00 -9.07 -8.96
CA TRP A 27 -7.38 -8.61 -7.72
C TRP A 27 -7.48 -9.64 -6.59
N ALA A 28 -8.12 -10.79 -6.82
CA ALA A 28 -8.14 -11.88 -5.88
C ALA A 28 -6.69 -12.30 -5.57
N GLY A 29 -6.30 -12.24 -4.30
CA GLY A 29 -4.92 -12.51 -3.86
C GLY A 29 -4.02 -11.27 -3.74
N LEU A 30 -4.46 -10.09 -4.19
CA LEU A 30 -3.80 -8.81 -3.95
C LEU A 30 -4.39 -8.08 -2.73
N GLN A 31 -3.60 -7.16 -2.18
CA GLN A 31 -3.99 -6.27 -1.11
C GLN A 31 -3.31 -4.92 -1.29
N LEU A 32 -4.06 -3.85 -1.06
CA LEU A 32 -3.52 -2.50 -0.94
C LEU A 32 -3.25 -2.23 0.54
N ARG A 33 -2.09 -1.67 0.86
CA ARG A 33 -1.71 -1.36 2.25
C ARG A 33 -1.22 0.07 2.35
N GLY A 34 -1.69 0.77 3.38
CA GLY A 34 -1.14 2.03 3.83
C GLY A 34 0.00 1.78 4.81
N VAL A 35 1.20 2.24 4.47
CA VAL A 35 2.42 2.04 5.25
C VAL A 35 2.94 3.39 5.71
N GLN A 36 3.13 3.56 7.02
CA GLN A 36 3.74 4.74 7.63
C GLN A 36 5.19 4.42 7.99
N ARG A 37 6.13 5.27 7.57
CA ARG A 37 7.53 5.16 7.95
C ARG A 37 7.83 6.18 9.03
N TYR A 38 8.43 5.70 10.11
CA TYR A 38 8.87 6.50 11.22
C TYR A 38 10.39 6.55 11.21
N GLY A 39 10.95 7.71 11.55
CA GLY A 39 12.38 7.91 11.68
C GLY A 39 12.70 8.84 12.84
N GLY A 40 13.97 8.88 13.22
CA GLY A 40 14.45 9.58 14.43
C GLY A 40 15.02 8.61 15.46
N PHE A 41 15.59 9.18 16.52
CA PHE A 41 16.22 8.42 17.62
C PHE A 41 15.57 8.79 18.95
N PHE A 42 15.41 7.80 19.83
CA PHE A 42 14.84 7.95 21.18
C PHE A 42 13.48 8.65 21.20
N SER A 43 13.35 9.77 21.91
CA SER A 43 12.09 10.52 22.05
C SER A 43 11.71 11.36 20.83
N ASN A 44 12.58 11.45 19.82
CA ASN A 44 12.37 12.25 18.61
C ASN A 44 11.88 11.42 17.42
N VAL A 45 11.16 10.32 17.67
CA VAL A 45 10.57 9.50 16.60
C VAL A 45 9.38 10.25 16.00
N GLY A 46 9.49 10.57 14.72
CA GLY A 46 8.45 11.25 13.95
C GLY A 46 8.07 10.47 12.70
N LEU A 47 6.90 10.78 12.15
CA LEU A 47 6.50 10.27 10.83
C LEU A 47 7.38 10.92 9.76
N THR A 48 8.14 10.10 9.02
CA THR A 48 9.07 10.56 7.98
C THR A 48 8.57 10.29 6.57
N GLY A 49 7.55 9.45 6.41
CA GLY A 49 6.93 9.22 5.10
C GLY A 49 5.74 8.29 5.15
N GLN A 50 5.01 8.24 4.04
CA GLN A 50 3.84 7.38 3.88
C GLN A 50 3.82 6.81 2.46
N SER A 51 3.46 5.53 2.33
CA SER A 51 3.31 4.88 1.02
C SER A 51 2.14 3.92 0.94
N LEU A 52 1.46 3.93 -0.21
CA LEU A 52 0.53 2.90 -0.60
C LEU A 52 1.31 1.78 -1.30
N GLU A 53 1.17 0.58 -0.78
CA GLU A 53 1.81 -0.62 -1.30
C GLU A 53 0.74 -1.59 -1.81
N LEU A 54 0.76 -1.90 -3.09
CA LEU A 54 0.04 -3.03 -3.66
C LEU A 54 0.93 -4.27 -3.57
N ARG A 55 0.47 -5.28 -2.83
CA ARG A 55 1.23 -6.51 -2.58
C ARG A 55 0.36 -7.75 -2.78
N CYS A 56 1.01 -8.88 -2.95
CA CYS A 56 0.38 -10.18 -2.80
C CYS A 56 0.01 -10.44 -1.32
N ARG A 57 -1.16 -11.06 -1.07
CA ARG A 57 -1.69 -11.32 0.28
C ARG A 57 -1.02 -12.51 0.96
N ARG A 58 -0.86 -13.62 0.22
CA ARG A 58 -0.36 -14.90 0.74
C ARG A 58 1.17 -14.97 0.80
N PHE A 59 1.82 -14.36 -0.17
CA PHE A 59 3.27 -14.14 -0.20
C PHE A 59 3.47 -12.64 -0.29
N PRO A 60 4.05 -11.92 0.68
CA PRO A 60 4.07 -10.46 0.70
C PRO A 60 5.04 -9.87 -0.35
N ALA A 61 5.00 -10.30 -1.60
CA ALA A 61 5.74 -9.69 -2.70
C ALA A 61 5.13 -8.32 -3.01
N LEU A 62 5.96 -7.27 -2.90
CA LEU A 62 5.60 -5.92 -3.31
C LEU A 62 5.49 -5.87 -4.83
N ARG A 63 4.38 -5.34 -5.34
CA ARG A 63 4.14 -5.17 -6.78
C ARG A 63 4.31 -3.72 -7.20
N ILE A 64 3.62 -2.83 -6.50
CA ILE A 64 3.66 -1.40 -6.78
C ILE A 64 3.74 -0.67 -5.44
N ARG A 65 4.54 0.39 -5.41
CA ARG A 65 4.59 1.33 -4.30
C ARG A 65 4.49 2.74 -4.84
N THR A 66 3.68 3.56 -4.20
CA THR A 66 3.63 5.00 -4.44
C THR A 66 3.65 5.72 -3.11
N GLU A 67 4.24 6.90 -3.09
CA GLU A 67 4.02 7.82 -1.99
C GLU A 67 2.57 8.26 -1.99
N TYR A 68 2.02 8.48 -0.79
CA TYR A 68 0.67 8.98 -0.66
C TYR A 68 0.52 9.84 0.59
N TRP A 69 -0.40 10.79 0.49
CA TRP A 69 -0.91 11.58 1.59
C TRP A 69 -2.38 11.89 1.28
N PRO A 70 -3.28 11.93 2.27
CA PRO A 70 -3.06 11.67 3.67
C PRO A 70 -3.07 10.18 4.02
N GLY A 71 -2.52 9.89 5.19
CA GLY A 71 -2.21 8.54 5.61
C GLY A 71 -3.40 7.67 5.97
N PRO A 72 -3.13 6.43 6.39
CA PRO A 72 -4.15 5.44 6.70
C PRO A 72 -4.96 5.77 7.98
N GLU A 73 -4.53 6.76 8.76
CA GLU A 73 -5.32 7.36 9.84
C GLU A 73 -6.61 8.02 9.36
N TRP A 74 -6.70 8.34 8.06
CA TRP A 74 -7.92 8.81 7.43
C TRP A 74 -8.83 7.62 7.14
N ARG A 75 -10.14 7.80 7.25
CA ARG A 75 -11.13 6.74 6.99
C ARG A 75 -11.28 6.40 5.49
N GLY A 76 -10.20 6.54 4.71
CA GLY A 76 -10.16 6.26 3.29
C GLY A 76 -10.51 4.81 2.94
N TRP A 77 -10.85 4.60 1.68
CA TRP A 77 -11.25 3.30 1.14
C TRP A 77 -10.55 3.04 -0.19
N ALA A 78 -10.42 1.76 -0.54
CA ALA A 78 -9.92 1.34 -1.83
C ALA A 78 -11.11 1.01 -2.75
N GLU A 79 -11.12 1.61 -3.92
CA GLU A 79 -12.03 1.30 -5.02
C GLU A 79 -11.30 0.43 -6.03
N TRP A 80 -11.78 -0.81 -6.16
CA TRP A 80 -11.21 -1.78 -7.08
C TRP A 80 -12.00 -1.77 -8.39
N LYS A 81 -11.32 -1.45 -9.49
CA LYS A 81 -11.85 -1.54 -10.85
C LYS A 81 -11.05 -2.56 -11.64
N THR A 82 -11.58 -3.04 -12.77
CA THR A 82 -10.92 -4.09 -13.57
C THR A 82 -9.50 -3.71 -14.04
N ASP A 83 -9.21 -2.44 -14.24
CA ASP A 83 -7.94 -1.93 -14.77
C ASP A 83 -7.06 -1.23 -13.72
N ARG A 84 -7.61 -0.86 -12.55
CA ARG A 84 -6.90 -0.10 -11.52
C ARG A 84 -7.48 -0.30 -10.13
N VAL A 85 -6.68 0.00 -9.11
CA VAL A 85 -7.16 0.25 -7.75
C VAL A 85 -6.94 1.73 -7.43
N THR A 86 -7.97 2.38 -6.89
CA THR A 86 -7.91 3.79 -6.49
C THR A 86 -8.10 3.90 -4.99
N TYR A 87 -7.13 4.48 -4.29
CA TYR A 87 -7.31 4.91 -2.91
C TYR A 87 -8.02 6.25 -2.89
N GLN A 88 -9.15 6.30 -2.18
CA GLN A 88 -9.92 7.50 -1.94
C GLN A 88 -9.62 8.00 -0.51
N PRO A 89 -8.98 9.17 -0.34
CA PRO A 89 -8.72 9.73 0.98
C PRO A 89 -10.00 10.33 1.59
N GLY A 90 -10.16 10.24 2.91
CA GLY A 90 -11.27 10.87 3.63
C GLY A 90 -12.46 9.95 3.91
N TRP A 91 -13.65 10.51 4.06
CA TRP A 91 -14.88 9.76 4.34
C TRP A 91 -15.69 9.57 3.06
N LYS A 92 -16.30 8.40 2.86
CA LYS A 92 -17.06 8.06 1.64
C LYS A 92 -18.08 9.10 1.21
N ASN A 93 -18.62 9.85 2.16
CA ASN A 93 -19.67 10.86 1.96
C ASN A 93 -19.18 12.31 2.18
N ALA A 94 -17.88 12.54 2.43
CA ALA A 94 -17.33 13.88 2.57
C ALA A 94 -16.58 14.26 1.30
N THR A 95 -16.66 15.53 0.87
CA THR A 95 -15.85 16.02 -0.24
C THR A 95 -14.37 15.88 0.12
N PRO A 96 -13.62 14.99 -0.54
CA PRO A 96 -12.22 14.80 -0.22
C PRO A 96 -11.47 16.07 -0.62
N ARG A 97 -10.77 16.71 0.33
CA ARG A 97 -9.86 17.83 0.02
C ARG A 97 -8.55 17.36 -0.61
N ASN A 98 -8.31 16.05 -0.65
CA ASN A 98 -7.08 15.44 -1.12
C ASN A 98 -7.35 14.60 -2.36
N GLU A 99 -6.37 14.53 -3.25
CA GLU A 99 -6.52 13.84 -4.53
C GLU A 99 -6.52 12.31 -4.34
N PRO A 100 -7.38 11.58 -5.06
CA PRO A 100 -7.35 10.12 -5.09
C PRO A 100 -6.08 9.59 -5.75
N VAL A 101 -5.53 8.50 -5.23
CA VAL A 101 -4.31 7.87 -5.77
C VAL A 101 -4.68 6.60 -6.51
N SER A 102 -4.43 6.55 -7.82
CA SER A 102 -4.75 5.40 -8.65
C SER A 102 -3.50 4.61 -9.02
N LEU A 103 -3.52 3.30 -8.74
CA LEU A 103 -2.53 2.34 -9.18
C LEU A 103 -3.11 1.51 -10.31
N GLY A 104 -2.57 1.68 -11.51
CA GLY A 104 -2.94 0.84 -12.66
C GLY A 104 -2.54 -0.62 -12.43
N ALA A 105 -3.36 -1.55 -12.91
CA ALA A 105 -2.98 -2.94 -13.09
C ALA A 105 -2.65 -3.19 -14.56
N PRO A 106 -1.39 -2.89 -14.98
CA PRO A 106 -0.96 -3.22 -16.33
C PRO A 106 -1.16 -4.71 -16.59
N TRP A 107 -1.33 -5.07 -17.86
CA TRP A 107 -1.58 -6.45 -18.28
C TRP A 107 -0.47 -7.41 -17.87
N TRP A 108 0.76 -6.92 -17.71
CA TRP A 108 1.94 -7.67 -17.24
C TRP A 108 2.07 -7.74 -15.72
N LEU A 109 1.17 -7.12 -14.95
CA LEU A 109 1.18 -7.23 -13.49
C LEU A 109 0.90 -8.69 -13.11
N ASN A 110 1.95 -9.42 -12.74
CA ASN A 110 1.85 -10.82 -12.33
C ASN A 110 0.88 -10.95 -11.14
N LEU A 111 -0.32 -11.47 -11.44
CA LEU A 111 -1.38 -11.64 -10.46
C LEU A 111 -0.92 -12.66 -9.41
N CYS A 112 -1.33 -12.40 -8.17
CA CYS A 112 -0.99 -13.25 -7.04
C CYS A 112 -1.96 -14.43 -7.02
N PRO A 113 -1.51 -15.64 -6.63
CA PRO A 113 -2.45 -16.73 -6.37
C PRO A 113 -3.42 -16.30 -5.28
N ALA A 114 -4.71 -16.52 -5.52
CA ALA A 114 -5.79 -16.24 -4.58
C ALA A 114 -5.72 -17.11 -3.32
#